data_AF-A0AAE0UMR5-F1
#
_entry.id   AF-A0AAE0UMR5-F1
#
_cell.length_a   1.000
_cell.length_b   1.000
_cell.length_c   1.000
_cell.angle_alpha   90.00
_cell.angle_beta   90.00
_cell.angle_gamma   90.00
#
_symmetry.space_group_name_H-M   'P 1'
#
loop_
_entity.id
_entity.type
_entity.pdbx_description
1 polymer ?
#
loop_
_entity_poly.entity_id
_entity_poly.type
_entity_poly.pdbx_seq_one_letter_code
_entity_poly.pdbx_strand_id
1 'polypeptide(L)'
;MSEIKSGNSVSFEIQALPSYTCGNPGQLQNGLQQGSTFNIGDKIRYSCSQGFVLEGHAVLSCLATSSGTAAWDFPLPYCRADDGCGGTLRGQSGVITSPNYPQEYNNNADCTWTVLAEPGDTIALVFTDFQLEEDYDVLEVSGTDGSAQW
;
A
#
# COMPACT_ATOMS: atom_id res chain seq x y z
N MET A 1 -8.75 8.54 40.14
CA MET A 1 -7.46 7.80 40.19
C MET A 1 -7.37 7.00 38.90
N SER A 2 -6.77 7.55 37.85
CA SER A 2 -6.61 6.85 36.57
C SER A 2 -5.14 6.45 36.45
N GLU A 3 -4.89 5.14 36.48
CA GLU A 3 -3.57 4.55 36.32
C GLU A 3 -3.06 4.79 34.89
N ILE A 4 -1.99 5.57 34.76
CA ILE A 4 -1.24 5.71 33.52
C ILE A 4 -0.38 4.44 33.38
N LYS A 5 -0.69 3.58 32.41
CA LYS A 5 0.21 2.46 32.05
C LYS A 5 1.49 3.04 31.42
N SER A 6 2.64 2.59 31.91
CA SER A 6 3.93 2.82 31.27
C SER A 6 3.99 2.13 29.90
N GLY A 7 4.08 2.88 28.81
CA GLY A 7 4.27 2.31 27.48
C GLY A 7 4.19 3.35 26.37
N ASN A 8 5.30 3.47 25.64
CA ASN A 8 5.57 4.31 24.45
C ASN A 8 5.94 5.78 24.73
N SER A 9 7.25 6.06 24.69
CA SER A 9 7.81 7.40 24.52
C SER A 9 7.83 7.78 23.04
N VAL A 10 7.18 8.88 22.67
CA VAL A 10 7.22 9.42 21.29
C VAL A 10 8.31 10.49 21.24
N SER A 11 9.36 10.25 20.46
CA SER A 11 10.39 11.25 20.14
C SER A 11 10.17 11.76 18.73
N PHE A 12 10.21 13.08 18.53
CA PHE A 12 10.22 13.70 17.20
C PHE A 12 11.45 14.60 17.07
N GLU A 13 12.06 14.60 15.90
CA GLU A 13 13.18 15.47 15.57
C GLU A 13 12.70 16.47 14.50
N ILE A 14 12.93 17.77 14.75
CA ILE A 14 12.59 18.83 13.79
C ILE A 14 13.89 19.25 13.10
N GLN A 15 13.93 19.13 11.78
CA GLN A 15 15.07 19.58 10.98
C GLN A 15 14.59 20.44 9.81
N ALA A 16 15.23 21.61 9.62
CA ALA A 16 15.09 22.41 8.41
C ALA A 16 15.98 21.80 7.32
N LEU A 17 15.37 21.36 6.22
CA LEU A 17 16.08 20.76 5.10
C LEU A 17 16.43 21.81 4.03
N PRO A 18 17.62 21.72 3.40
CA PRO A 18 17.94 22.52 2.23
C PRO A 18 16.95 22.28 1.08
N SER A 19 16.71 23.30 0.25
CA SER A 19 15.73 23.22 -0.85
C SER A 19 16.08 22.24 -1.97
N TYR A 20 17.31 21.69 -1.97
CA TYR A 20 17.79 20.73 -2.96
C TYR A 20 17.67 19.26 -2.52
N THR A 21 17.15 18.98 -1.32
CA THR A 21 16.95 17.61 -0.82
C THR A 21 15.49 17.32 -0.48
N CYS A 22 15.05 16.12 -0.84
CA CYS A 22 13.70 15.64 -0.54
C CYS A 22 13.53 15.13 0.90
N GLY A 23 14.62 15.07 1.66
CA GLY A 23 14.63 14.44 2.98
C GLY A 23 14.54 12.90 2.90
N ASN A 24 14.69 12.26 4.05
CA ASN A 24 14.59 10.81 4.14
C ASN A 24 13.12 10.38 3.92
N PRO A 25 12.80 9.58 2.89
CA PRO A 25 11.44 9.10 2.62
C PRO A 25 10.90 8.14 3.71
N GLY A 26 11.77 7.66 4.61
CA GLY A 26 11.45 6.69 5.64
C GLY A 26 12.00 5.30 5.32
N GLN A 27 11.91 4.41 6.31
CA GLN A 27 12.38 3.04 6.19
C GLN A 27 11.23 2.10 5.83
N LEU A 28 11.46 1.24 4.83
CA LEU A 28 10.51 0.22 4.44
C LEU A 28 10.54 -0.95 5.43
N GLN A 29 9.46 -1.11 6.20
CA GLN A 29 9.27 -2.28 7.06
C GLN A 29 9.14 -3.55 6.21
N ASN A 30 9.74 -4.66 6.65
CA ASN A 30 9.77 -5.93 5.93
C ASN A 30 10.33 -5.85 4.49
N GLY A 31 11.26 -4.92 4.26
CA GLY A 31 11.89 -4.74 2.95
C GLY A 31 13.28 -4.15 3.03
N LEU A 32 13.81 -3.81 1.87
CA LEU A 32 15.12 -3.21 1.67
C LEU A 32 14.99 -1.92 0.86
N GLN A 33 15.83 -0.96 1.23
CA GLN A 33 16.07 0.28 0.51
C GLN A 33 17.44 0.23 -0.17
N GLN A 34 17.49 0.59 -1.45
CA GLN A 34 18.70 0.76 -2.22
C GLN A 34 18.88 2.24 -2.57
N GLY A 35 19.99 2.82 -2.11
CA GLY A 35 20.30 4.24 -2.20
C GLY A 35 20.21 4.92 -0.84
N SER A 36 21.08 5.91 -0.64
CA SER A 36 21.22 6.63 0.64
C SER A 36 21.43 8.14 0.47
N THR A 37 21.32 8.64 -0.76
CA THR A 37 21.39 10.08 -1.08
C THR A 37 20.01 10.56 -1.50
N PHE A 38 19.64 11.77 -1.09
CA PHE A 38 18.28 12.29 -1.19
C PHE A 38 18.24 13.68 -1.85
N ASN A 39 19.17 13.96 -2.76
CA ASN A 39 19.24 15.23 -3.49
C ASN A 39 18.42 15.17 -4.78
N ILE A 40 18.05 16.33 -5.33
CA ILE A 40 17.37 16.41 -6.63
C ILE A 40 18.12 15.58 -7.67
N GLY A 41 17.40 14.69 -8.36
CA GLY A 41 17.92 13.76 -9.35
C GLY A 41 18.21 12.35 -8.81
N ASP A 42 18.34 12.18 -7.50
CA ASP A 42 18.55 10.87 -6.89
C ASP A 42 17.31 9.98 -7.03
N LYS A 43 17.55 8.67 -7.13
CA LYS A 43 16.52 7.64 -7.19
C LYS A 43 16.78 6.58 -6.12
N ILE A 44 15.74 6.26 -5.35
CA ILE A 44 15.76 5.22 -4.34
C ILE A 44 14.91 4.05 -4.82
N ARG A 45 15.46 2.84 -4.75
CA ARG A 45 14.74 1.61 -5.11
C ARG A 45 14.37 0.83 -3.87
N TYR A 46 13.14 0.36 -3.82
CA TYR A 46 12.59 -0.46 -2.76
C TYR A 46 12.27 -1.86 -3.26
N SER A 47 12.42 -2.84 -2.36
CA SER A 47 12.05 -4.23 -2.57
C SER A 47 11.59 -4.85 -1.27
N CYS A 48 10.62 -5.75 -1.31
CA CYS A 48 10.19 -6.48 -0.12
C CYS A 48 11.04 -7.72 0.15
N SER A 49 11.12 -8.11 1.41
CA SER A 49 11.70 -9.38 1.84
C SER A 49 10.83 -10.55 1.36
N GLN A 50 11.37 -11.77 1.43
CA GLN A 50 10.62 -12.98 1.06
C GLN A 50 9.31 -13.09 1.85
N GLY A 51 8.22 -13.45 1.17
CA GLY A 51 6.88 -13.57 1.75
C GLY A 51 6.10 -12.26 1.84
N PHE A 52 6.61 -11.20 1.21
CA PHE A 52 5.94 -9.91 1.12
C PHE A 52 5.91 -9.40 -0.32
N VAL A 53 4.83 -8.70 -0.66
CA VAL A 53 4.63 -8.05 -1.96
C VAL A 53 4.67 -6.54 -1.78
N LEU A 54 5.37 -5.86 -2.69
CA LEU A 54 5.52 -4.40 -2.67
C LEU A 54 4.27 -3.72 -3.22
N GLU A 55 3.64 -2.89 -2.39
CA GLU A 55 2.51 -2.05 -2.78
C GLU A 55 2.96 -0.59 -2.93
N GLY A 56 2.69 -0.01 -4.10
CA GLY A 56 3.12 1.34 -4.48
C GLY A 56 4.26 1.35 -5.50
N HIS A 57 5.03 2.44 -5.52
CA HIS A 57 6.10 2.64 -6.49
C HIS A 57 7.41 2.07 -5.97
N ALA A 58 7.98 1.09 -6.70
CA ALA A 58 9.25 0.48 -6.33
C ALA A 58 10.46 1.42 -6.47
N VAL A 59 10.29 2.57 -7.15
CA VAL A 59 11.35 3.57 -7.32
C VAL A 59 10.78 4.95 -7.05
N LEU A 60 11.41 5.68 -6.13
CA LEU A 60 11.11 7.07 -5.82
C LEU A 60 12.20 7.95 -6.41
N SER A 61 11.83 9.07 -7.04
CA SER A 61 12.75 10.06 -7.60
C SER A 61 12.62 11.39 -6.86
N CYS A 62 13.75 11.98 -6.48
CA CYS A 62 13.75 13.29 -5.85
C CYS A 62 13.70 14.37 -6.94
N LEU A 63 12.62 15.14 -7.01
CA LEU A 63 12.35 16.11 -8.07
C LEU A 63 12.35 17.54 -7.53
N ALA A 64 12.77 18.48 -8.39
CA ALA A 64 12.58 19.91 -8.15
C ALA A 64 11.10 20.28 -8.36
N THR A 65 10.54 21.05 -7.45
CA THR A 65 9.18 21.58 -7.53
C THR A 65 9.17 22.98 -8.17
N SER A 66 8.00 23.42 -8.62
CA SER A 66 7.80 24.77 -9.18
C SER A 66 8.04 25.89 -8.16
N SER A 67 7.97 25.59 -6.85
CA SER A 67 8.29 26.52 -5.77
C SER A 67 9.79 26.59 -5.44
N GLY A 68 10.65 25.91 -6.20
CA GLY A 68 12.10 25.89 -5.95
C GLY A 68 12.50 25.03 -4.75
N THR A 69 11.64 24.10 -4.32
CA THR A 69 11.92 23.10 -3.29
C THR A 69 12.14 21.73 -3.93
N ALA A 70 12.45 20.71 -3.12
CA ALA A 70 12.58 19.33 -3.57
C ALA A 70 11.51 18.46 -2.91
N ALA A 71 10.92 17.53 -3.67
CA ALA A 71 9.93 16.58 -3.18
C ALA A 71 10.06 15.23 -3.90
N TRP A 72 9.72 14.15 -3.20
CA TRP A 72 9.59 12.83 -3.80
C TRP A 72 8.37 12.80 -4.74
N ASP A 73 8.53 12.16 -5.90
CA ASP A 73 7.44 11.95 -6.86
C ASP A 73 6.31 11.06 -6.32
N PHE A 74 6.65 10.13 -5.43
CA PHE A 74 5.72 9.20 -4.81
C PHE A 74 5.98 9.05 -3.30
N PRO A 75 4.95 8.69 -2.51
CA PRO A 75 5.14 8.37 -1.09
C PRO A 75 5.94 7.07 -0.90
N LEU A 76 6.42 6.84 0.33
CA LEU A 76 7.07 5.59 0.73
C LEU A 76 6.11 4.41 0.47
N PRO A 77 6.55 3.35 -0.25
CA PRO A 77 5.75 2.15 -0.44
C PRO A 77 5.64 1.35 0.87
N TYR A 78 4.82 0.31 0.88
CA TYR A 78 4.78 -0.64 2.00
C TYR A 78 4.83 -2.08 1.50
N CYS A 79 5.31 -2.97 2.36
CA CYS A 79 5.35 -4.41 2.11
C CYS A 79 4.18 -5.08 2.80
N ARG A 80 3.21 -5.58 2.02
CA ARG A 80 2.11 -6.41 2.53
C ARG A 80 2.57 -7.86 2.56
N ALA A 81 2.13 -8.63 3.56
CA ALA A 81 2.32 -10.08 3.57
C ALA A 81 1.69 -10.71 2.30
N ASP A 82 2.34 -11.74 1.77
CA ASP A 82 1.86 -12.54 0.65
C ASP A 82 1.01 -13.72 1.16
N ASP A 83 -0.01 -13.41 1.97
CA ASP A 83 -0.94 -14.38 2.58
C ASP A 83 -2.29 -14.46 1.84
N GLY A 84 -2.38 -13.81 0.69
CA GLY A 84 -3.60 -13.67 -0.09
C GLY A 84 -4.61 -12.65 0.46
N CYS A 85 -4.35 -12.04 1.62
CA CYS A 85 -5.24 -11.07 2.26
C CYS A 85 -4.99 -9.65 1.75
N GLY A 86 -5.50 -9.36 0.56
CA GLY A 86 -5.39 -8.06 -0.08
C GLY A 86 -4.37 -8.02 -1.22
N GLY A 87 -4.41 -6.93 -1.99
CA GLY A 87 -3.71 -6.89 -3.29
C GLY A 87 -4.02 -5.67 -4.12
N THR A 88 -3.10 -5.28 -5.00
CA THR A 88 -3.49 -4.57 -6.22
C THR A 88 -3.44 -5.53 -7.40
N LEU A 89 -4.59 -5.89 -7.96
CA LEU A 89 -4.69 -6.66 -9.19
C LEU A 89 -4.75 -5.71 -10.39
N ARG A 90 -3.85 -5.91 -11.35
CA ARG A 90 -3.80 -5.18 -12.61
C ARG A 90 -3.89 -6.18 -13.77
N GLY A 91 -4.80 -5.95 -14.71
CA GLY A 91 -4.94 -6.78 -15.91
C GLY A 91 -6.40 -7.07 -16.27
N GLN A 92 -6.59 -7.78 -17.38
CA GLN A 92 -7.91 -8.06 -17.94
C GLN A 92 -8.71 -9.12 -17.16
N SER A 93 -8.06 -9.95 -16.35
CA SER A 93 -8.69 -11.02 -15.56
C SER A 93 -7.84 -11.45 -14.37
N GLY A 94 -8.47 -11.93 -13.31
CA GLY A 94 -7.81 -12.52 -12.14
C GLY A 94 -8.81 -13.27 -11.26
N VAL A 95 -8.30 -14.00 -10.27
CA VAL A 95 -9.11 -14.67 -9.24
C VAL A 95 -8.66 -14.16 -7.89
N ILE A 96 -9.62 -13.74 -7.06
CA ILE A 96 -9.42 -13.32 -5.67
C ILE A 96 -10.07 -14.38 -4.79
N THR A 97 -9.35 -14.82 -3.76
CA THR A 97 -9.84 -15.78 -2.77
C THR A 97 -9.58 -15.25 -1.37
N SER A 98 -10.35 -15.73 -0.40
CA SER A 98 -10.02 -15.53 1.00
C SER A 98 -8.65 -16.14 1.34
N PRO A 99 -7.97 -15.66 2.38
CA PRO A 99 -6.79 -16.32 2.91
C PRO A 99 -7.10 -17.78 3.23
N ASN A 100 -6.18 -18.68 2.89
CA ASN A 100 -6.29 -20.14 3.09
C ASN A 100 -7.33 -20.89 2.24
N TYR A 101 -8.04 -20.23 1.31
CA TYR A 101 -9.00 -20.90 0.43
C TYR A 101 -8.39 -22.17 -0.21
N PRO A 102 -9.08 -23.33 -0.16
CA PRO A 102 -10.49 -23.54 0.17
C PRO A 102 -10.80 -23.80 1.65
N GLN A 103 -9.84 -23.63 2.56
CA GLN A 103 -10.09 -23.70 4.01
C GLN A 103 -10.75 -22.41 4.52
N GLU A 104 -11.33 -22.47 5.71
CA GLU A 104 -11.90 -21.31 6.39
C GLU A 104 -10.83 -20.23 6.60
N TYR A 105 -11.25 -18.97 6.46
CA TYR A 105 -10.41 -17.82 6.76
C TYR A 105 -10.25 -17.66 8.28
N ASN A 106 -9.15 -17.05 8.70
CA ASN A 106 -8.90 -16.80 10.13
C ASN A 106 -9.81 -15.69 10.65
N ASN A 107 -10.21 -15.79 11.94
CA ASN A 107 -10.91 -14.70 12.62
C ASN A 107 -10.10 -13.40 12.58
N ASN A 108 -10.81 -12.26 12.56
CA ASN A 108 -10.22 -10.92 12.52
C ASN A 108 -9.39 -10.63 11.26
N ALA A 109 -9.63 -11.36 10.17
CA ALA A 109 -9.08 -11.01 8.87
C ALA A 109 -9.67 -9.68 8.38
N ASP A 110 -8.81 -8.75 7.99
CA ASP A 110 -9.17 -7.46 7.42
C ASP A 110 -8.44 -7.32 6.08
N CYS A 111 -9.08 -7.82 5.01
CA CYS A 111 -8.47 -7.95 3.70
C CYS A 111 -9.04 -6.90 2.73
N THR A 112 -8.16 -6.15 2.07
CA THR A 112 -8.55 -5.18 1.04
C THR A 112 -7.85 -5.47 -0.28
N TRP A 113 -8.62 -5.76 -1.32
CA TRP A 113 -8.12 -5.90 -2.69
C TRP A 113 -8.57 -4.72 -3.55
N THR A 114 -7.64 -4.12 -4.27
CA THR A 114 -7.86 -3.09 -5.28
C THR A 114 -7.75 -3.72 -6.66
N VAL A 115 -8.79 -3.62 -7.47
CA VAL A 115 -8.77 -4.08 -8.86
C VAL A 115 -8.69 -2.86 -9.77
N LEU A 116 -7.65 -2.80 -10.62
CA LEU A 116 -7.43 -1.69 -11.55
C LEU A 116 -7.60 -2.18 -12.99
N ALA A 117 -8.52 -1.55 -13.72
CA ALA A 117 -8.72 -1.71 -15.16
C ALA A 117 -8.13 -0.54 -15.95
N GLU A 118 -7.88 -0.73 -17.25
CA GLU A 118 -7.45 0.36 -18.12
C GLU A 118 -8.60 1.35 -18.36
N PRO A 119 -8.31 2.62 -18.68
CA PRO A 119 -9.36 3.60 -18.99
C PRO A 119 -10.27 3.13 -20.14
N GLY A 120 -11.57 3.04 -19.86
CA GLY A 120 -12.59 2.58 -20.82
C GLY A 120 -13.00 1.12 -20.64
N ASP A 121 -12.26 0.34 -19.85
CA ASP A 121 -12.63 -1.03 -19.50
C ASP A 121 -13.62 -1.06 -18.31
N THR A 122 -14.47 -2.09 -18.27
CA THR A 122 -15.40 -2.34 -17.17
C THR A 122 -14.97 -3.59 -16.41
N ILE A 123 -14.96 -3.50 -15.07
CA ILE A 123 -14.65 -4.63 -14.20
C ILE A 123 -15.95 -5.43 -13.99
N ALA A 124 -15.95 -6.70 -14.42
CA ALA A 124 -17.00 -7.65 -14.12
C ALA A 124 -16.58 -8.55 -12.95
N LEU A 125 -17.40 -8.60 -11.90
CA LEU A 125 -17.18 -9.47 -10.74
C LEU A 125 -18.13 -10.67 -10.82
N VAL A 126 -17.59 -11.87 -10.61
CA VAL A 126 -18.36 -13.12 -10.56
C VAL A 126 -18.00 -13.87 -9.29
N PHE A 127 -18.98 -14.09 -8.43
CA PHE A 127 -18.82 -14.91 -7.22
C PHE A 127 -19.08 -16.37 -7.58
N THR A 128 -18.02 -17.18 -7.61
CA THR A 128 -18.11 -18.62 -7.91
C THR A 128 -18.31 -19.48 -6.67
N ASP A 129 -17.90 -18.99 -5.50
CA ASP A 129 -18.05 -19.60 -4.19
C ASP A 129 -18.15 -18.48 -3.16
N PHE A 130 -19.19 -18.49 -2.32
CA PHE A 130 -19.47 -17.39 -1.39
C PHE A 130 -20.14 -17.89 -0.11
N GLN A 131 -19.38 -17.87 0.98
CA GLN A 131 -19.81 -18.26 2.33
C GLN A 131 -19.09 -17.35 3.34
N LEU A 132 -19.87 -16.69 4.20
CA LEU A 132 -19.39 -15.81 5.28
C LEU A 132 -20.11 -16.17 6.59
N GLU A 133 -19.53 -15.85 7.73
CA GLU A 133 -20.18 -15.98 9.04
C GLU A 133 -21.35 -14.99 9.16
N GLU A 134 -22.56 -15.50 9.44
CA GLU A 134 -23.77 -14.69 9.59
C GLU A 134 -23.65 -13.74 10.78
N ASP A 135 -24.14 -12.50 10.64
CA ASP A 135 -24.09 -11.43 11.66
C ASP A 135 -22.71 -10.91 12.08
N TYR A 136 -21.61 -11.51 11.63
CA TYR A 136 -20.24 -11.12 12.01
C TYR A 136 -19.39 -10.62 10.85
N ASP A 137 -19.43 -11.32 9.71
CA ASP A 137 -18.54 -11.04 8.58
C ASP A 137 -19.26 -10.35 7.42
N VAL A 138 -18.52 -9.47 6.74
CA VAL A 138 -19.03 -8.68 5.61
C VAL A 138 -18.00 -8.66 4.49
N LEU A 139 -18.50 -8.81 3.26
CA LEU A 139 -17.78 -8.40 2.06
C LEU A 139 -18.38 -7.09 1.54
N GLU A 140 -17.57 -6.05 1.49
CA GLU A 140 -17.94 -4.76 0.89
C GLU A 140 -17.23 -4.59 -0.46
N VAL A 141 -17.99 -4.18 -1.48
CA VAL A 141 -17.45 -3.81 -2.79
C VAL A 141 -17.73 -2.34 -3.02
N SER A 142 -16.66 -1.54 -3.07
CA SER A 142 -16.71 -0.13 -3.43
C SER A 142 -15.93 0.11 -4.72
N GLY A 143 -16.47 0.97 -5.59
CA GLY A 143 -15.80 1.44 -6.80
C GLY A 143 -15.42 2.91 -6.69
N THR A 144 -14.43 3.33 -7.46
CA THR A 144 -14.17 4.76 -7.69
C THR A 144 -14.94 5.23 -8.91
N ASP A 145 -15.64 6.34 -8.79
CA ASP A 145 -16.36 7.04 -9.85
C ASP A 145 -15.38 7.65 -10.89
N GLY A 146 -14.86 6.77 -11.75
CA GLY A 146 -14.15 7.09 -12.98
C GLY A 146 -14.97 6.62 -14.19
N SER A 147 -15.86 7.50 -14.66
CA SER A 147 -16.72 7.36 -15.84
C SER A 147 -17.46 6.03 -16.01
N ALA A 148 -18.50 5.82 -15.21
CA ALA A 148 -19.67 5.09 -15.70
C ALA A 148 -20.36 5.98 -16.75
N GLN A 149 -20.02 5.83 -18.03
CA GLN A 149 -20.94 6.25 -19.10
C GLN A 149 -21.83 5.06 -19.44
N TRP A 150 -23.11 5.28 -19.17
CA TRP A 150 -24.30 4.48 -19.46
C TRP A 150 -24.38 3.98 -20.91
#